data_AF-A0A969UYA5-F1
#
_entry.id   AF-A0A969UYA5-F1
#
_cell.length_a   1.000
_cell.length_b   1.000
_cell.length_c   1.000
_cell.angle_alpha   90.00
_cell.angle_beta   90.00
_cell.angle_gamma   90.00
#
_symmetry.space_group_name_H-M   'P 1'
#
loop_
_entity.id
_entity.type
_entity.pdbx_description
1 polymer ?
#
loop_
_entity_poly.entity_id
_entity_poly.type
_entity_poly.pdbx_seq_one_letter_code
_entity_poly.pdbx_strand_id
1 'polypeptide(L)'
;MRILFVNSSRISLAMLLILTILGAIATITLYGGRSWCHYVCPFGMVQTVFTGPRGLLGSKAHTKPMGSITQSMCRTVGPEPGQEQSTCINCKSPCLDIDSEKSYWYHLNRPGRQLVQYGYLGLVVGYIVYYLLYAGNPDYYFSGAWSHEPNQLGSLLKPGFYIAGEAINIPKLVAAPLTLAGFAGLGYSFGTYLELFLRRFYQRHNTETNREQVRHQVFQSARFLPSIFFHLRRTSRDQSPAAQGPASFPGIDCLYQCSLDLPYLGTQP
;
A
#
# COMPACT_ATOMS: atom_id res chain seq x y z
N MET A 1 -16.09 -4.33 4.09
CA MET A 1 -16.42 -5.65 3.49
C MET A 1 -15.57 -6.79 4.05
N ARG A 2 -14.23 -6.77 3.92
CA ARG A 2 -13.38 -7.87 4.41
C ARG A 2 -13.55 -8.18 5.90
N ILE A 3 -13.54 -7.15 6.74
CA ILE A 3 -13.63 -7.25 8.22
C ILE A 3 -14.93 -7.90 8.71
N LEU A 4 -16.03 -7.72 7.96
CA LEU A 4 -17.38 -8.05 8.44
C LEU A 4 -18.00 -9.28 7.76
N PHE A 5 -17.61 -9.58 6.51
CA PHE A 5 -18.35 -10.55 5.68
C PHE A 5 -17.46 -11.63 5.06
N VAL A 6 -16.27 -11.27 4.57
CA VAL A 6 -15.47 -12.15 3.69
C VAL A 6 -14.58 -13.11 4.47
N ASN A 7 -14.13 -12.72 5.66
CA ASN A 7 -13.09 -13.44 6.39
C ASN A 7 -13.60 -14.74 7.02
N SER A 8 -14.83 -14.74 7.52
CA SER A 8 -15.40 -15.83 8.33
C SER A 8 -16.14 -16.88 7.50
N SER A 9 -16.72 -16.51 6.34
CA SER A 9 -17.54 -17.44 5.55
C SER A 9 -16.95 -17.74 4.17
N ARG A 10 -16.80 -19.05 3.89
CA ARG A 10 -16.31 -19.57 2.62
C ARG A 10 -17.25 -19.21 1.46
N ILE A 11 -18.55 -19.18 1.74
CA ILE A 11 -19.59 -18.86 0.76
C ILE A 11 -19.52 -17.38 0.36
N SER A 12 -19.39 -16.46 1.31
CA SER A 12 -19.25 -15.03 0.96
C SER A 12 -17.97 -14.74 0.19
N LEU A 13 -16.86 -15.43 0.50
CA LEU A 13 -15.63 -15.33 -0.29
C LEU A 13 -15.84 -15.84 -1.71
N ALA A 14 -16.44 -17.02 -1.88
CA ALA A 14 -16.71 -17.59 -3.21
C ALA A 14 -17.61 -16.68 -4.05
N MET A 15 -18.71 -16.17 -3.47
CA MET A 15 -19.59 -15.21 -4.16
C MET A 15 -18.85 -13.94 -4.56
N LEU A 16 -18.03 -13.37 -3.65
CA LEU A 16 -17.25 -12.17 -3.96
C LEU A 16 -16.29 -12.40 -5.12
N LEU A 17 -15.59 -13.54 -5.15
CA LEU A 17 -14.68 -13.88 -6.25
C LEU A 17 -15.42 -14.04 -7.58
N ILE A 18 -16.55 -14.76 -7.59
CA ILE A 18 -17.37 -14.94 -8.79
C ILE A 18 -17.87 -13.58 -9.30
N LEU A 19 -18.40 -12.72 -8.42
CA LEU A 19 -18.84 -11.38 -8.79
C LEU A 19 -17.69 -10.52 -9.34
N THR A 20 -16.48 -10.66 -8.77
CA THR A 20 -15.30 -9.94 -9.25
C THR A 20 -14.89 -10.41 -10.64
N ILE A 21 -14.92 -11.72 -10.92
CA ILE A 21 -14.63 -12.30 -12.24
C ILE A 21 -15.68 -11.85 -13.26
N LEU A 22 -16.96 -11.93 -12.92
CA LEU A 22 -18.04 -11.48 -13.80
C LEU A 22 -17.95 -9.99 -14.09
N GLY A 23 -17.62 -9.16 -13.09
CA GLY A 23 -17.37 -7.73 -13.26
C GLY A 23 -16.18 -7.44 -14.18
N ALA A 24 -15.10 -8.21 -14.05
CA ALA A 24 -13.95 -8.11 -14.96
C ALA A 24 -14.35 -8.46 -16.40
N ILE A 25 -15.08 -9.57 -16.61
CA ILE A 25 -15.57 -9.95 -17.94
C ILE A 25 -16.47 -8.85 -18.51
N ALA A 26 -17.46 -8.38 -17.75
CA ALA A 26 -18.42 -7.37 -18.19
C ALA A 26 -17.76 -6.03 -18.56
N THR A 27 -16.80 -5.57 -17.76
CA THR A 27 -16.09 -4.31 -18.07
C THR A 27 -15.19 -4.44 -19.29
N ILE A 28 -14.55 -5.59 -19.49
CA ILE A 28 -13.73 -5.86 -20.67
C ILE A 28 -14.61 -5.94 -21.93
N THR A 29 -15.77 -6.58 -21.86
CA THR A 29 -16.67 -6.69 -23.03
C THR A 29 -17.34 -5.36 -23.38
N LEU A 30 -17.72 -4.55 -22.39
CA LEU A 30 -18.40 -3.28 -22.62
C LEU A 30 -17.45 -2.15 -23.04
N TYR A 31 -16.31 -2.01 -22.36
CA TYR A 31 -15.39 -0.88 -22.57
C TYR A 31 -14.14 -1.24 -23.37
N GLY A 32 -13.91 -2.53 -23.63
CA GLY A 32 -12.73 -3.01 -24.33
C GLY A 32 -11.43 -2.79 -23.56
N GLY A 33 -10.35 -3.39 -24.07
CA GLY A 33 -8.99 -3.17 -23.60
C GLY A 33 -8.74 -3.54 -22.13
N ARG A 34 -7.79 -2.83 -21.49
CA ARG A 34 -7.35 -3.06 -20.08
C ARG A 34 -8.12 -2.22 -19.05
N SER A 35 -9.39 -1.92 -19.34
CA SER A 35 -10.21 -0.97 -18.56
C SER A 35 -10.44 -1.42 -17.11
N TRP A 36 -10.60 -2.73 -16.88
CA TRP A 36 -10.74 -3.28 -15.52
C TRP A 36 -9.54 -2.93 -14.64
N CYS A 37 -8.33 -3.27 -15.09
CA CYS A 37 -7.10 -3.05 -14.34
C CYS A 37 -6.84 -1.55 -14.07
N HIS A 38 -7.22 -0.68 -15.01
CA HIS A 38 -6.96 0.75 -14.93
C HIS A 38 -7.93 1.51 -14.01
N TYR A 39 -9.21 1.14 -14.00
CA TYR A 39 -10.25 1.96 -13.38
C TYR A 39 -11.00 1.27 -12.25
N VAL A 40 -11.14 -0.06 -12.31
CA VAL A 40 -12.06 -0.80 -11.43
C VAL A 40 -11.30 -1.68 -10.44
N CYS A 41 -10.15 -2.22 -10.84
CA CYS A 41 -9.40 -3.15 -10.03
C CYS A 41 -8.82 -2.45 -8.78
N PRO A 42 -9.21 -2.85 -7.56
CA PRO A 42 -8.68 -2.26 -6.34
C PRO A 42 -7.18 -2.55 -6.17
N PHE A 43 -6.70 -3.67 -6.73
CA PHE A 43 -5.28 -4.02 -6.69
C PHE A 43 -4.43 -3.03 -7.49
N GLY A 44 -4.92 -2.52 -8.61
CA GLY A 44 -4.20 -1.51 -9.40
C GLY A 44 -3.90 -0.25 -8.58
N MET A 45 -4.88 0.25 -7.84
CA MET A 45 -4.68 1.40 -6.95
C MET A 45 -3.66 1.11 -5.85
N VAL A 46 -3.78 -0.04 -5.18
CA VAL A 46 -2.87 -0.44 -4.09
C VAL A 46 -1.44 -0.66 -4.61
N GLN A 47 -1.30 -1.31 -5.77
CA GLN A 47 -0.02 -1.52 -6.42
C GLN A 47 0.69 -0.19 -6.64
N THR A 48 0.00 0.87 -7.10
CA THR A 48 0.65 2.18 -7.27
C THR A 48 1.14 2.80 -5.96
N VAL A 49 0.58 2.44 -4.80
CA VAL A 49 1.08 2.90 -3.48
C VAL A 49 2.39 2.21 -3.15
N PHE A 50 2.58 0.95 -3.53
CA PHE A 50 3.79 0.15 -3.27
C PHE A 50 4.86 0.28 -4.35
N THR A 51 4.48 0.35 -5.63
CA THR A 51 5.39 0.29 -6.80
C THR A 51 5.81 1.66 -7.33
N GLY A 52 5.53 2.75 -6.59
CA GLY A 52 5.95 4.08 -7.02
C GLY A 52 7.47 4.13 -7.26
N PRO A 53 7.92 4.84 -8.31
CA PRO A 53 9.28 4.83 -8.80
C PRO A 53 10.22 5.45 -7.78
N ARG A 54 11.45 4.96 -7.76
CA ARG A 54 12.54 5.39 -6.85
C ARG A 54 12.26 5.03 -5.39
N GLY A 55 13.20 4.32 -4.76
CA GLY A 55 13.29 4.21 -3.31
C GLY A 55 13.93 5.46 -2.70
N LEU A 56 14.09 5.51 -1.37
CA LEU A 56 14.65 6.68 -0.68
C LEU A 56 16.08 6.99 -1.16
N LEU A 57 16.79 5.94 -1.62
CA LEU A 57 18.13 5.97 -2.21
C LEU A 57 18.13 5.60 -3.71
N GLY A 58 16.96 5.63 -4.36
CA GLY A 58 16.83 5.18 -5.76
C GLY A 58 17.30 6.22 -6.77
N SER A 59 18.25 5.84 -7.63
CA SER A 59 18.63 6.64 -8.80
C SER A 59 17.59 6.53 -9.93
N LYS A 60 17.67 7.43 -10.92
CA LYS A 60 16.81 7.38 -12.12
C LYS A 60 17.05 6.06 -12.85
N ALA A 61 16.00 5.35 -13.22
CA ALA A 61 16.18 3.97 -13.71
C ALA A 61 16.87 3.88 -15.08
N HIS A 62 16.88 4.94 -15.91
CA HIS A 62 17.69 5.02 -17.15
C HIS A 62 19.17 5.34 -16.93
N THR A 63 19.59 5.69 -15.70
CA THR A 63 21.00 5.98 -15.38
C THR A 63 21.76 4.75 -14.89
N LYS A 64 21.07 3.61 -14.75
CA LYS A 64 21.69 2.36 -14.33
C LYS A 64 22.32 1.64 -15.54
N PRO A 65 23.39 0.87 -15.32
CA PRO A 65 24.08 0.16 -16.41
C PRO A 65 23.15 -0.83 -17.12
N MET A 66 23.44 -1.06 -18.40
CA MET A 66 22.73 -2.01 -19.26
C MET A 66 22.62 -3.39 -18.60
N GLY A 67 21.43 -3.99 -18.67
CA GLY A 67 21.16 -5.31 -18.06
C GLY A 67 20.81 -5.29 -16.57
N SER A 68 20.85 -4.12 -15.91
CA SER A 68 20.35 -4.01 -14.53
C SER A 68 18.82 -4.10 -14.47
N ILE A 69 18.31 -4.97 -13.59
CA ILE A 69 16.87 -5.11 -13.36
C ILE A 69 16.35 -3.80 -12.77
N THR A 70 15.47 -3.16 -13.52
CA THR A 70 14.94 -1.82 -13.29
C THR A 70 13.45 -1.82 -13.59
N GLN A 71 12.70 -0.83 -13.10
CA GLN A 71 11.25 -0.78 -13.29
C GLN A 71 10.84 -0.76 -14.78
N SER A 72 9.61 -1.20 -15.08
CA SER A 72 9.06 -1.20 -16.44
C SER A 72 9.06 0.21 -17.03
N MET A 73 9.82 0.38 -18.10
CA MET A 73 9.93 1.62 -18.87
C MET A 73 10.36 1.33 -20.31
N CYS A 74 10.05 2.27 -21.20
CA CYS A 74 10.44 2.22 -22.59
C CYS A 74 11.81 2.89 -22.79
N ARG A 75 12.73 2.20 -23.48
CA ARG A 75 14.12 2.66 -23.64
C ARG A 75 14.55 2.63 -25.10
N THR A 76 15.44 3.57 -25.43
CA THR A 76 16.24 3.55 -26.65
C THR A 76 17.70 3.69 -26.30
N VAL A 77 18.57 3.06 -27.09
CA VAL A 77 20.01 3.23 -26.97
C VAL A 77 20.36 4.61 -27.55
N GLY A 78 21.04 5.43 -26.76
CA GLY A 78 21.54 6.73 -27.19
C GLY A 78 22.70 6.62 -28.17
N PRO A 79 23.19 7.75 -28.71
CA PRO A 79 24.30 7.79 -29.66
C PRO A 79 25.64 7.38 -29.04
N GLU A 80 25.77 7.41 -27.71
CA GLU A 80 26.96 6.96 -26.99
C GLU A 80 26.82 5.50 -26.49
N PRO A 81 27.87 4.68 -26.58
CA PRO A 81 27.81 3.28 -26.14
C PRO A 81 27.54 3.19 -24.64
N GLY A 82 26.45 2.50 -24.28
CA GLY A 82 26.05 2.25 -22.89
C GLY A 82 25.12 3.30 -22.27
N GLN A 83 24.73 4.36 -23.00
CA GLN A 83 23.76 5.34 -22.51
C GLN A 83 22.33 4.98 -22.96
N GLU A 84 21.49 4.57 -22.01
CA GLU A 84 20.05 4.34 -22.26
C GLU A 84 19.25 5.63 -22.00
N GLN A 85 18.34 5.96 -22.92
CA GLN A 85 17.43 7.09 -22.76
C GLN A 85 15.98 6.62 -22.73
N SER A 86 15.14 7.26 -21.91
CA SER A 86 13.71 6.97 -21.87
C SER A 86 13.05 7.42 -23.16
N THR A 87 12.42 6.52 -23.89
CA THR A 87 11.75 6.83 -25.16
C THR A 87 10.24 6.67 -25.03
N CYS A 88 9.48 7.52 -25.73
CA CYS A 88 8.03 7.35 -25.82
C CYS A 88 7.68 6.42 -27.00
N ILE A 89 7.49 5.13 -26.74
CA ILE A 89 6.90 4.23 -27.76
C ILE A 89 5.38 4.40 -27.78
N ASN A 90 4.91 5.20 -28.74
CA ASN A 90 3.51 5.38 -29.14
C ASN A 90 2.60 6.20 -28.18
N CYS A 91 1.65 6.92 -28.79
CA CYS A 91 0.84 8.02 -28.27
C CYS A 91 -0.27 7.64 -27.26
N LYS A 92 -0.13 6.56 -26.48
CA LYS A 92 -1.13 6.22 -25.47
C LYS A 92 -0.81 6.92 -24.15
N SER A 93 -1.85 7.45 -23.49
CA SER A 93 -1.77 8.03 -22.13
C SER A 93 -0.95 7.13 -21.20
N PRO A 94 -0.15 7.68 -20.28
CA PRO A 94 0.90 6.94 -19.59
C PRO A 94 0.34 5.74 -18.81
N CYS A 95 0.52 4.55 -19.38
CA CYS A 95 0.01 3.28 -18.87
C CYS A 95 1.00 2.72 -17.85
N LEU A 96 0.54 2.40 -16.65
CA LEU A 96 1.36 1.88 -15.55
C LEU A 96 2.11 0.60 -15.94
N ASP A 97 1.50 -0.25 -16.77
CA ASP A 97 2.08 -1.52 -17.23
C ASP A 97 3.23 -1.33 -18.23
N ILE A 98 3.22 -0.23 -19.00
CA ILE A 98 4.19 0.05 -20.07
C ILE A 98 5.34 0.90 -19.53
N ASP A 99 4.99 1.98 -18.83
CA ASP A 99 5.92 2.93 -18.26
C ASP A 99 5.42 3.40 -16.90
N SER A 100 5.88 2.68 -15.88
CA SER A 100 5.49 2.92 -14.49
C SER A 100 6.01 4.24 -13.95
N GLU A 101 7.19 4.67 -14.40
CA GLU A 101 7.80 5.94 -13.98
C GLU A 101 7.03 7.13 -14.56
N LYS A 102 6.77 7.12 -15.87
CA LYS A 102 6.00 8.19 -16.54
C LYS A 102 4.56 8.29 -16.02
N SER A 103 3.91 7.14 -15.79
CA SER A 103 2.56 7.09 -15.19
C SER A 103 2.54 7.71 -13.80
N TYR A 104 3.54 7.42 -12.97
CA TYR A 104 3.64 8.01 -11.64
C TYR A 104 3.76 9.54 -11.68
N TRP A 105 4.71 10.09 -12.44
CA TRP A 105 4.93 11.54 -12.50
C TRP A 105 3.70 12.27 -13.04
N TYR A 106 3.03 11.70 -14.05
CA TYR A 106 1.79 12.25 -14.59
C TYR A 106 0.65 12.32 -13.56
N HIS A 107 0.53 11.31 -12.68
CA HIS A 107 -0.52 11.26 -11.67
C HIS A 107 -0.15 11.90 -10.33
N LEU A 108 1.12 12.27 -10.11
CA LEU A 108 1.62 12.80 -8.84
C LEU A 108 0.89 14.06 -8.35
N ASN A 109 0.52 14.95 -9.29
CA ASN A 109 -0.13 16.22 -8.97
C ASN A 109 -1.66 16.12 -8.89
N ARG A 110 -2.27 14.99 -9.25
CA ARG A 110 -3.74 14.84 -9.25
C ARG A 110 -4.28 14.80 -7.81
N PRO A 111 -5.41 15.48 -7.51
CA PRO A 111 -5.92 15.58 -6.13
C PRO A 111 -6.28 14.22 -5.53
N GLY A 112 -6.85 13.31 -6.33
CA GLY A 112 -7.17 11.95 -5.88
C GLY A 112 -5.94 11.13 -5.46
N ARG A 113 -4.74 11.48 -5.95
CA ARG A 113 -3.51 10.74 -5.63
C ARG A 113 -3.12 10.86 -4.16
N GLN A 114 -3.25 12.05 -3.58
CA GLN A 114 -2.95 12.28 -2.16
C GLN A 114 -3.93 11.52 -1.26
N LEU A 115 -5.22 11.51 -1.62
CA LEU A 115 -6.24 10.76 -0.88
C LEU A 115 -5.92 9.27 -0.86
N VAL A 116 -5.56 8.68 -2.00
CA VAL A 116 -5.20 7.26 -2.08
C VAL A 116 -3.93 6.97 -1.28
N GLN A 117 -2.87 7.76 -1.45
CA GLN A 117 -1.57 7.48 -0.83
C GLN A 117 -1.60 7.64 0.70
N TYR A 118 -2.13 8.76 1.19
CA TYR A 118 -2.21 9.05 2.64
C TYR A 118 -3.38 8.35 3.31
N GLY A 119 -4.53 8.27 2.64
CA GLY A 119 -5.70 7.56 3.13
C GLY A 119 -5.45 6.06 3.26
N TYR A 120 -4.67 5.45 2.36
CA TYR A 120 -4.29 4.03 2.49
C TYR A 120 -3.48 3.76 3.77
N LEU A 121 -2.50 4.62 4.08
CA LEU A 121 -1.74 4.50 5.34
C LEU A 121 -2.67 4.63 6.56
N GLY A 122 -3.57 5.62 6.53
CA GLY A 122 -4.63 5.78 7.53
C GLY A 122 -5.50 4.53 7.67
N LEU A 123 -5.94 3.94 6.56
CA LEU A 123 -6.75 2.71 6.54
C LEU A 123 -6.01 1.52 7.16
N VAL A 124 -4.71 1.36 6.90
CA VAL A 124 -3.90 0.28 7.49
C VAL A 124 -3.80 0.47 9.01
N VAL A 125 -3.53 1.69 9.48
CA VAL A 125 -3.49 1.99 10.92
C VAL A 125 -4.87 1.78 11.55
N GLY A 126 -5.93 2.30 10.91
CA GLY A 126 -7.31 2.16 11.37
C GLY A 126 -7.76 0.71 11.42
N TYR A 127 -7.30 -0.14 10.52
CA TYR A 127 -7.55 -1.58 10.55
C TYR A 127 -6.99 -2.22 11.82
N ILE A 128 -5.74 -1.92 12.17
CA ILE A 128 -5.09 -2.43 13.38
C ILE A 128 -5.79 -1.89 14.62
N VAL A 129 -6.04 -0.57 14.67
CA VAL A 129 -6.71 0.09 15.79
C VAL A 129 -8.13 -0.42 16.00
N TYR A 130 -8.86 -0.71 14.93
CA TYR A 130 -10.20 -1.27 15.05
C TYR A 130 -10.18 -2.62 15.79
N TYR A 131 -9.25 -3.52 15.47
CA TYR A 131 -9.15 -4.80 16.19
C TYR A 131 -8.68 -4.64 17.64
N LEU A 132 -7.86 -3.62 17.92
CA LEU A 132 -7.51 -3.25 19.29
C LEU A 132 -8.75 -2.80 20.07
N LEU A 133 -9.58 -1.94 19.48
CA LEU A 133 -10.81 -1.45 20.09
C LEU A 133 -11.91 -2.52 20.15
N TYR A 134 -11.89 -3.50 19.24
CA TYR A 134 -12.85 -4.59 19.20
C TYR A 134 -12.60 -5.62 20.30
N ALA A 135 -11.34 -5.94 20.59
CA ALA A 135 -11.01 -6.96 21.60
C ALA A 135 -10.57 -6.38 22.95
N GLY A 136 -10.25 -5.09 23.01
CA GLY A 136 -9.67 -4.44 24.19
C GLY A 136 -8.23 -4.89 24.52
N ASN A 137 -7.65 -5.81 23.74
CA ASN A 137 -6.28 -6.30 23.90
C ASN A 137 -5.56 -6.42 22.54
N PRO A 138 -4.30 -5.97 22.40
CA PRO A 138 -3.45 -6.26 21.24
C PRO A 138 -3.28 -7.71 20.83
N ASP A 139 -3.35 -8.66 21.75
CA ASP A 139 -3.12 -10.09 21.49
C ASP A 139 -4.11 -10.68 20.50
N TYR A 140 -5.35 -10.18 20.48
CA TYR A 140 -6.39 -10.64 19.56
C TYR A 140 -5.98 -10.44 18.08
N TYR A 141 -5.37 -9.30 17.75
CA TYR A 141 -4.90 -9.05 16.39
C TYR A 141 -3.76 -10.01 15.99
N PHE A 142 -2.79 -10.21 16.88
CA PHE A 142 -1.61 -11.05 16.61
C PHE A 142 -1.90 -12.55 16.64
N SER A 143 -2.90 -12.98 17.42
CA SER A 143 -3.33 -14.38 17.48
C SER A 143 -3.94 -14.90 16.16
N GLY A 144 -4.37 -14.00 15.27
CA GLY A 144 -5.04 -14.38 14.03
C GLY A 144 -6.48 -14.87 14.21
N ALA A 145 -7.02 -14.90 15.45
CA ALA A 145 -8.37 -15.41 15.74
C ALA A 145 -9.47 -14.68 14.96
N TRP A 146 -9.26 -13.40 14.64
CA TRP A 146 -10.13 -12.57 13.79
C TRP A 146 -10.41 -13.15 12.39
N SER A 147 -9.62 -14.13 11.93
CA SER A 147 -9.82 -14.83 10.66
C SER A 147 -10.79 -16.01 10.72
N HIS A 148 -11.03 -16.59 11.89
CA HIS A 148 -11.79 -17.82 12.05
C HIS A 148 -12.92 -17.69 13.07
N GLU A 149 -13.52 -16.51 13.20
CA GLU A 149 -14.59 -16.30 14.16
C GLU A 149 -15.92 -16.91 13.67
N PRO A 150 -16.54 -17.85 14.41
CA PRO A 150 -17.79 -18.47 13.99
C PRO A 150 -18.96 -17.47 14.08
N ASN A 151 -19.91 -17.56 13.13
CA ASN A 151 -21.13 -16.76 13.11
C ASN A 151 -20.94 -15.23 13.12
N GLN A 152 -19.93 -14.71 12.40
CA GLN A 152 -19.71 -13.26 12.30
C GLN A 152 -20.95 -12.50 11.79
N LEU A 153 -21.71 -13.08 10.84
CA LEU A 153 -22.93 -12.49 10.29
C LEU A 153 -24.01 -12.24 11.35
N GLY A 154 -24.18 -13.16 12.31
CA GLY A 154 -25.10 -13.00 13.43
C GLY A 154 -24.59 -12.03 14.50
N SER A 155 -23.30 -11.67 14.46
CA SER A 155 -22.66 -10.75 15.40
C SER A 155 -22.58 -9.30 14.89
N LEU A 156 -23.07 -9.02 13.67
CA LEU A 156 -22.95 -7.70 13.03
C LEU A 156 -23.64 -6.57 13.81
N LEU A 157 -24.72 -6.90 14.52
CA LEU A 157 -25.48 -5.96 15.35
C LEU A 157 -25.02 -5.94 16.82
N LYS A 158 -24.10 -6.83 17.21
CA LYS A 158 -23.52 -6.80 18.56
C LYS A 158 -22.62 -5.56 18.73
N PRO A 159 -22.34 -5.15 19.97
CA PRO A 159 -21.42 -4.05 20.26
C PRO A 159 -20.07 -4.23 19.55
N GLY A 160 -19.61 -3.18 18.88
CA GLY A 160 -18.39 -3.18 18.07
C GLY A 160 -17.17 -2.54 18.73
N PHE A 161 -17.35 -1.87 19.86
CA PHE A 161 -16.26 -1.27 20.63
C PHE A 161 -16.29 -1.74 22.08
N TYR A 162 -15.13 -2.16 22.56
CA TYR A 162 -14.87 -2.54 23.94
C TYR A 162 -13.72 -1.66 24.43
N ILE A 163 -14.07 -0.58 25.13
CA ILE A 163 -13.10 0.37 25.67
C ILE A 163 -13.09 0.21 27.19
N ALA A 164 -11.91 -0.06 27.77
CA ALA A 164 -11.74 -0.22 29.21
C ALA A 164 -12.65 -1.29 29.87
N GLY A 165 -13.04 -2.32 29.11
CA GLY A 165 -13.91 -3.40 29.59
C GLY A 165 -15.42 -3.10 29.49
N GLU A 166 -15.81 -1.89 29.10
CA GLU A 166 -17.21 -1.54 28.84
C GLU A 166 -17.53 -1.62 27.34
N ALA A 167 -18.66 -2.26 27.03
CA ALA A 167 -19.16 -2.39 25.67
C ALA A 167 -19.95 -1.13 25.28
N ILE A 168 -19.46 -0.40 24.30
CA ILE A 168 -20.21 0.72 23.71
C ILE A 168 -21.17 0.14 22.68
N ASN A 169 -22.46 0.44 22.83
CA ASN A 169 -23.57 -0.09 22.00
C ASN A 169 -23.61 0.48 20.56
N ILE A 170 -22.47 0.67 19.92
CA ILE A 170 -22.39 0.98 18.49
C ILE A 170 -22.28 -0.36 17.74
N PRO A 171 -23.21 -0.70 16.83
CA PRO A 171 -23.15 -1.92 16.04
C PRO A 171 -21.84 -2.04 15.24
N LYS A 172 -21.28 -3.24 15.11
CA LYS A 172 -20.06 -3.50 14.30
C LYS A 172 -20.17 -2.98 12.88
N LEU A 173 -21.38 -3.03 12.30
CA LEU A 173 -21.68 -2.53 10.96
C LEU A 173 -21.36 -1.04 10.78
N VAL A 174 -21.52 -0.24 11.84
CA VAL A 174 -21.22 1.20 11.84
C VAL A 174 -19.84 1.48 12.44
N ALA A 175 -19.45 0.74 13.49
CA ALA A 175 -18.16 0.90 14.16
C ALA A 175 -16.97 0.73 13.20
N ALA A 176 -16.98 -0.34 12.39
CA ALA A 176 -15.89 -0.64 11.47
C ALA A 176 -15.69 0.40 10.34
N PRO A 177 -16.71 0.83 9.58
CA PRO A 177 -16.51 1.88 8.59
C PRO A 177 -16.19 3.23 9.24
N LEU A 178 -16.72 3.53 10.42
CA LEU A 178 -16.46 4.79 11.12
C LEU A 178 -14.99 4.90 11.55
N THR A 179 -14.41 3.85 12.14
CA THR A 179 -12.98 3.86 12.48
C THR A 179 -12.13 3.98 11.23
N LEU A 180 -12.39 3.18 10.20
CA LEU A 180 -11.61 3.22 8.97
C LEU A 180 -11.69 4.59 8.29
N ALA A 181 -12.89 5.18 8.18
CA ALA A 181 -13.08 6.50 7.60
C ALA A 181 -12.39 7.59 8.44
N GLY A 182 -12.52 7.52 9.77
CA GLY A 182 -11.86 8.44 10.69
C GLY A 182 -10.34 8.40 10.55
N PHE A 183 -9.75 7.20 10.58
CA PHE A 183 -8.30 7.03 10.42
C PHE A 183 -7.81 7.35 9.00
N ALA A 184 -8.60 7.07 7.95
CA ALA A 184 -8.28 7.51 6.59
C ALA A 184 -8.24 9.04 6.48
N GLY A 185 -9.22 9.74 7.09
CA GLY A 185 -9.27 11.20 7.15
C GLY A 185 -8.11 11.80 7.96
N LEU A 186 -7.77 11.18 9.10
CA LEU A 186 -6.59 11.57 9.88
C LEU A 186 -5.30 11.37 9.11
N GLY A 187 -5.13 10.23 8.42
CA GLY A 187 -3.97 9.96 7.57
C GLY A 187 -3.83 10.99 6.45
N TYR A 188 -4.93 11.30 5.77
CA TYR A 188 -4.98 12.34 4.72
C TYR A 188 -4.59 13.73 5.25
N SER A 189 -5.17 14.13 6.39
CA SER A 189 -4.91 15.42 7.03
C SER A 189 -3.45 15.54 7.48
N PHE A 190 -2.93 14.48 8.12
CA PHE A 190 -1.55 14.41 8.56
C PHE A 190 -0.56 14.47 7.40
N GLY A 191 -0.79 13.71 6.32
CA GLY A 191 0.06 13.72 5.13
C GLY A 191 0.10 15.10 4.45
N THR A 192 -1.05 15.76 4.38
CA THR A 192 -1.16 17.11 3.80
C THR A 192 -0.49 18.15 4.69
N TYR A 193 -0.67 18.06 6.02
CA TYR A 193 0.02 18.91 6.97
C TYR A 193 1.54 18.76 6.89
N LEU A 194 2.04 17.52 6.80
CA LEU A 194 3.46 17.22 6.67
C LEU A 194 4.05 17.77 5.36
N GLU A 195 3.32 17.64 4.25
CA GLU A 195 3.71 18.23 2.96
C GLU A 195 3.82 19.76 3.04
N LEU A 196 2.86 20.42 3.70
CA LEU A 196 2.90 21.87 3.92
C LEU A 196 4.05 22.29 4.84
N PHE A 197 4.28 21.53 5.91
CA PHE A 197 5.37 21.79 6.85
C PHE A 197 6.75 21.68 6.18
N LEU A 198 7.00 20.59 5.46
CA LEU A 198 8.27 20.38 4.75
C LEU A 198 8.52 21.43 3.68
N ARG A 199 7.48 21.83 2.93
CA ARG A 199 7.60 22.93 1.97
C ARG A 199 8.03 24.24 2.64
N ARG A 200 7.39 24.61 3.75
CA ARG A 200 7.75 25.81 4.52
C ARG A 200 9.16 25.72 5.08
N PHE A 201 9.58 24.53 5.53
CA PHE A 201 10.92 24.29 6.04
C PHE A 201 12.00 24.48 4.94
N TYR A 202 11.83 23.87 3.77
CA TYR A 202 12.77 24.01 2.66
C TYR A 202 12.80 25.44 2.08
N GLN A 203 11.65 26.13 2.03
CA GLN A 203 11.59 27.54 1.62
C GLN A 203 12.39 28.45 2.55
N ARG A 204 12.38 28.18 3.86
CA ARG A 204 13.19 28.94 4.84
C ARG A 204 14.70 28.72 4.69
N HIS A 205 15.10 27.56 4.17
CA HIS A 205 16.51 27.21 3.94
C HIS A 205 16.99 27.55 2.51
N ASN A 206 16.30 28.42 1.76
CA ASN A 206 16.69 28.91 0.42
C ASN A 206 17.09 27.80 -0.57
N THR A 207 16.48 26.63 -0.47
CA THR A 207 16.71 25.56 -1.43
C THR A 207 15.69 25.68 -2.57
N GLU A 208 16.15 25.80 -3.81
CA GLU A 208 15.31 25.69 -5.03
C GLU A 208 14.57 24.35 -5.02
N THR A 209 13.36 24.32 -4.47
CA THR A 209 12.67 23.06 -4.18
C THR A 209 11.48 22.90 -5.11
N ASN A 210 11.57 21.92 -6.02
CA ASN A 210 10.45 21.54 -6.89
C ASN A 210 9.33 20.91 -6.06
N ARG A 211 8.09 21.39 -6.26
CA ARG A 211 6.88 20.91 -5.58
C ARG A 211 6.69 19.40 -5.68
N GLU A 212 7.05 18.85 -6.84
CA GLU A 212 6.97 17.42 -7.13
C GLU A 212 7.94 16.60 -6.27
N GLN A 213 9.13 17.17 -6.00
CA GLN A 213 10.18 16.50 -5.23
C GLN A 213 9.79 16.36 -3.76
N VAL A 214 9.25 17.40 -3.14
CA VAL A 214 8.75 17.33 -1.75
C VAL A 214 7.63 16.31 -1.64
N ARG A 215 6.65 16.34 -2.55
CA ARG A 215 5.52 15.40 -2.53
C ARG A 215 5.98 13.97 -2.70
N HIS A 216 6.91 13.73 -3.62
CA HIS A 216 7.52 12.42 -3.83
C HIS A 216 8.22 11.92 -2.56
N GLN A 217 9.03 12.75 -1.90
CA GLN A 217 9.70 12.40 -0.65
C GLN A 217 8.72 12.03 0.47
N VAL A 218 7.63 12.78 0.63
CA VAL A 218 6.60 12.46 1.63
C VAL A 218 5.86 11.17 1.31
N PHE A 219 5.58 10.91 0.03
CA PHE A 219 4.98 9.66 -0.42
C PHE A 219 5.88 8.45 -0.18
N GLN A 220 7.19 8.62 -0.34
CA GLN A 220 8.18 7.61 -0.01
C GLN A 220 8.25 7.36 1.50
N SER A 221 8.38 8.41 2.32
CA SER A 221 8.44 8.26 3.78
C SER A 221 7.19 7.58 4.33
N ALA A 222 6.01 7.96 3.83
CA ALA A 222 4.75 7.30 4.18
C ALA A 222 4.73 5.80 3.85
N ARG A 223 5.39 5.37 2.77
CA ARG A 223 5.50 3.94 2.42
C ARG A 223 6.40 3.17 3.39
N PHE A 224 7.55 3.75 3.77
CA PHE A 224 8.59 3.04 4.54
C PHE A 224 8.36 3.03 6.06
N LEU A 225 7.70 4.04 6.63
CA LEU A 225 7.51 4.14 8.09
C LEU A 225 6.75 2.96 8.72
N PRO A 226 5.66 2.44 8.12
CA PRO A 226 4.91 1.32 8.70
C PRO A 226 5.72 0.02 8.79
N SER A 227 6.57 -0.26 7.79
CA SER A 227 7.37 -1.50 7.77
C SER A 227 8.48 -1.47 8.82
N ILE A 228 9.14 -0.33 9.01
CA ILE A 228 10.18 -0.15 10.03
C ILE A 228 9.57 -0.31 11.44
N PHE A 229 8.44 0.34 11.70
CA PHE A 229 7.77 0.24 13.01
C PHE A 229 7.33 -1.19 13.34
N PHE A 230 6.77 -1.91 12.36
CA PHE A 230 6.35 -3.29 12.56
C PHE A 230 7.53 -4.21 12.86
N HIS A 231 8.65 -4.03 12.15
CA HIS A 231 9.83 -4.86 12.35
C HIS A 231 10.50 -4.61 13.71
N LEU A 232 10.67 -3.34 14.11
CA LEU A 232 11.22 -2.97 15.43
C LEU A 232 10.37 -3.53 16.58
N ARG A 233 9.04 -3.55 16.42
CA ARG A 233 8.16 -4.14 17.43
C ARG A 233 8.23 -5.67 17.46
N ARG A 234 8.46 -6.32 16.33
CA ARG A 234 8.67 -7.77 16.26
C ARG A 234 9.96 -8.18 16.96
N THR A 235 11.08 -7.53 16.64
CA THR A 235 12.38 -7.83 17.27
C THR A 235 12.38 -7.60 18.78
N SER A 236 11.66 -6.58 19.26
CA SER A 236 11.49 -6.37 20.71
C SER A 236 10.68 -7.46 21.43
N ARG A 237 9.80 -8.19 20.71
CA ARG A 237 8.95 -9.24 21.29
C ARG A 237 9.61 -10.61 21.27
N ASP A 238 10.47 -10.88 20.27
CA ASP A 238 11.27 -12.12 20.20
C ASP A 238 12.33 -12.23 21.31
N GLN A 239 12.67 -11.12 21.99
CA GLN A 239 13.54 -11.14 23.18
C GLN A 239 12.82 -11.50 24.49
N SER A 240 11.49 -11.68 24.48
CA SER A 240 10.77 -12.23 25.64
C SER A 240 10.67 -13.77 25.52
N PRO A 241 11.12 -14.54 26.53
CA PRO A 241 11.24 -16.00 26.45
C PRO A 241 9.90 -16.78 26.44
N ALA A 242 8.76 -16.12 26.19
CA ALA A 242 7.43 -16.71 26.31
C ALA A 242 6.67 -16.93 24.99
N ALA A 243 7.23 -16.60 23.82
CA ALA A 243 6.50 -16.62 22.55
C ALA A 243 7.18 -17.46 21.46
N GLN A 244 7.48 -18.73 21.76
CA GLN A 244 7.79 -19.72 20.70
C GLN A 244 6.49 -20.38 20.24
N GLY A 245 5.87 -19.80 19.21
CA GLY A 245 4.76 -20.40 18.47
C GLY A 245 4.97 -20.20 16.96
N PRO A 246 4.73 -21.22 16.12
CA PRO A 246 5.04 -21.14 14.70
C PRO A 246 3.92 -20.39 13.96
N ALA A 247 4.12 -19.10 13.71
CA ALA A 247 3.30 -18.33 12.77
C ALA A 247 4.20 -17.71 11.70
N SER A 248 4.59 -18.53 10.72
CA SER A 248 5.18 -18.10 9.47
C SER A 248 4.10 -17.39 8.63
N PHE A 249 4.18 -16.07 8.53
CA PHE A 249 3.41 -15.25 7.58
C PHE A 249 4.31 -14.94 6.38
N PRO A 250 4.19 -15.65 5.24
CA PRO A 250 5.10 -15.50 4.09
C PRO A 250 4.87 -14.23 3.25
N GLY A 251 3.92 -13.37 3.63
CA GLY A 251 3.49 -12.23 2.80
C GLY A 251 4.33 -10.95 2.93
N ILE A 252 5.04 -10.77 4.04
CA ILE A 252 5.86 -9.55 4.30
C ILE A 252 7.33 -9.82 3.97
N ASP A 253 7.80 -11.05 4.19
CA ASP A 253 9.17 -11.44 3.88
C ASP A 253 9.46 -11.31 2.37
N CYS A 254 8.50 -11.60 1.48
CA CYS A 254 8.67 -11.37 0.04
C CYS A 254 8.91 -9.90 -0.37
N LEU A 255 8.34 -8.93 0.34
CA LEU A 255 8.56 -7.50 0.04
C LEU A 255 9.96 -7.05 0.46
N TYR A 256 10.56 -7.71 1.44
CA TYR A 256 11.93 -7.47 1.87
C TYR A 256 12.94 -8.30 1.07
N GLN A 257 12.63 -9.55 0.74
CA GLN A 257 13.47 -10.45 -0.04
C GLN A 257 13.77 -9.89 -1.44
N CYS A 258 12.77 -9.29 -2.11
CA CYS A 258 13.01 -8.60 -3.38
C CYS A 258 13.85 -7.30 -3.27
N SER A 259 14.03 -6.76 -2.07
CA SER A 259 14.79 -5.52 -1.85
C SER A 259 16.15 -5.74 -1.19
N LEU A 260 16.40 -6.93 -0.61
CA LEU A 260 17.66 -7.32 0.02
C LEU A 260 18.44 -8.41 -0.73
N ASP A 261 17.80 -9.26 -1.54
CA ASP A 261 18.52 -10.24 -2.38
C ASP A 261 19.03 -9.58 -3.67
N LEU A 262 20.06 -8.75 -3.50
CA LEU A 262 21.10 -8.55 -4.50
C LEU A 262 22.31 -9.39 -4.04
N PRO A 263 22.40 -10.69 -4.35
CA PRO A 263 23.67 -11.36 -4.26
C PRO A 263 24.59 -10.77 -5.32
N TYR A 264 25.63 -10.09 -4.82
CA TYR A 264 26.92 -9.99 -5.47
C TYR A 264 27.28 -11.33 -6.12
N LEU A 265 27.24 -11.40 -7.44
CA LEU A 265 27.99 -12.39 -8.21
C LEU A 265 28.90 -11.61 -9.15
N GLY A 266 30.01 -11.16 -8.58
CA GLY A 266 31.20 -10.86 -9.33
C GLY A 266 32.02 -12.14 -9.55
N THR A 267 32.78 -12.09 -10.64
CA THR A 267 33.98 -12.88 -11.00
C THR A 267 33.77 -14.32 -11.46
N GLN A 268 33.66 -14.48 -12.80
CA GLN A 268 34.64 -15.07 -13.75
C GLN A 268 35.43 -16.34 -13.37
N PRO A 269 35.99 -17.11 -14.33
CA PRO A 269 36.38 -16.75 -15.70
C PRO A 269 35.40 -17.09 -16.82
#